data_AF-A0A645FBZ9-F1
#
_entry.id   AF-A0A645FBZ9-F1
#
_cell.length_a   1.000
_cell.length_b   1.000
_cell.length_c   1.000
_cell.angle_alpha   90.00
_cell.angle_beta   90.00
_cell.angle_gamma   90.00
#
_symmetry.space_group_name_H-M   'P 1'
#
loop_
_entity.id
_entity.type
_entity.pdbx_description
1 polymer ?
#
loop_
_entity_poly.entity_id
_entity_poly.type
_entity_poly.pdbx_seq_one_letter_code
_entity_poly.pdbx_strand_id
1 'polypeptide(L)'
;MKPSKNIVLIDSSRPIDRDHLLPLGRLRDLPEQIKRAHTVVVTKCPPEMDIADMFLWEQRLKMPAGIEVQFTTLKYADPLPVFPQEADKRYIYSKFAILLTSIANPRHLRYHLLSFYKISSDLEFRDHHNFSNRDAGKIKRWALKHNKALIITTEKDAQRLSALTQLPDEVKSRMFYLPVEAVLLRSR
;
A
#
# COMPACT_ATOMS: atom_id res chain seq x y z
N MET A 1 9.37 28.23 -2.55
CA MET A 1 10.21 27.59 -3.59
C MET A 1 9.37 27.38 -4.84
N LYS A 2 9.90 27.63 -6.04
CA LYS A 2 9.22 27.32 -7.31
C LYS A 2 9.85 26.04 -7.89
N PRO A 3 9.13 24.91 -7.93
CA PRO A 3 9.67 23.68 -8.48
C PRO A 3 9.79 23.78 -10.01
N SER A 4 10.77 23.06 -10.57
CA SER A 4 10.98 22.98 -12.02
C SER A 4 9.91 22.15 -12.73
N LYS A 5 9.27 21.20 -12.02
CA LYS A 5 8.14 20.41 -12.51
C LYS A 5 7.10 20.24 -11.40
N ASN A 6 5.83 20.44 -11.74
CA ASN A 6 4.69 20.22 -10.85
C ASN A 6 3.96 18.95 -11.26
N ILE A 7 3.89 17.97 -10.36
CA ILE A 7 3.13 16.74 -10.55
C ILE A 7 1.98 16.74 -9.55
N VAL A 8 0.75 16.59 -10.03
CA VAL A 8 -0.44 16.48 -9.20
C VAL A 8 -0.93 15.04 -9.21
N LEU A 9 -1.16 14.45 -8.04
CA LEU A 9 -1.69 13.09 -7.90
C LEU A 9 -3.19 13.16 -7.58
N ILE A 10 -4.00 12.39 -8.31
CA ILE A 10 -5.44 12.22 -8.05
C ILE A 10 -5.68 10.75 -7.71
N ASP A 11 -6.42 10.46 -6.66
CA ASP A 11 -6.86 9.08 -6.38
C ASP A 11 -8.09 8.78 -7.25
N SER A 12 -8.03 7.74 -8.11
CA SER A 12 -9.15 7.40 -9.02
C SER A 12 -10.45 7.10 -8.27
N SER A 13 -10.38 6.63 -7.03
CA SER A 13 -11.56 6.38 -6.19
C SER A 13 -12.18 7.67 -5.61
N ARG A 14 -11.50 8.81 -5.74
CA ARG A 14 -11.87 10.11 -5.16
C ARG A 14 -11.62 11.24 -6.17
N PRO A 15 -12.43 11.29 -7.23
CA PRO A 15 -12.29 12.32 -8.25
C PRO A 15 -12.60 13.71 -7.71
N ILE A 16 -11.78 14.70 -8.10
CA ILE A 16 -11.78 16.05 -7.54
C ILE A 16 -13.07 16.84 -7.76
N ASP A 17 -13.81 16.55 -8.83
CA ASP A 17 -15.09 17.16 -9.20
C ASP A 17 -16.28 16.64 -8.38
N ARG A 18 -16.06 15.64 -7.52
CA ARG A 18 -17.06 15.11 -6.57
C ARG A 18 -16.69 15.32 -5.10
N ASP A 19 -15.63 16.06 -4.83
CA ASP A 19 -15.18 16.35 -3.47
C ASP A 19 -15.32 17.85 -3.17
N HIS A 20 -15.22 18.23 -1.90
CA HIS A 20 -15.35 19.60 -1.43
C HIS A 20 -14.09 20.06 -0.70
N LEU A 21 -13.93 21.37 -0.56
CA LEU A 21 -12.90 21.94 0.30
C LEU A 21 -13.10 21.53 1.76
N LEU A 22 -12.01 21.44 2.50
CA LEU A 22 -12.05 21.31 3.94
C LEU A 22 -12.87 22.46 4.58
N PRO A 23 -13.69 22.19 5.62
CA PRO A 23 -13.87 20.91 6.30
C PRO A 23 -14.97 20.01 5.69
N LEU A 24 -15.70 20.46 4.66
CA LEU A 24 -16.83 19.72 4.07
C LEU A 24 -16.40 18.49 3.25
N GLY A 25 -15.18 18.52 2.70
CA GLY A 25 -14.58 17.42 1.97
C GLY A 25 -13.10 17.27 2.28
N ARG A 26 -12.32 16.70 1.35
CA ARG A 26 -10.89 16.42 1.54
C ARG A 26 -9.96 17.28 0.71
N LEU A 27 -10.51 18.12 -0.17
CA LEU A 27 -9.70 19.02 -1.00
C LEU A 27 -9.00 20.04 -0.10
N ARG A 28 -7.68 20.13 -0.24
CA ARG A 28 -6.84 21.12 0.47
C ARG A 28 -6.68 22.41 -0.30
N ASP A 29 -7.11 22.42 -1.56
CA ASP A 29 -7.00 23.56 -2.47
C ASP A 29 -8.12 23.47 -3.52
N LEU A 30 -8.33 24.57 -4.24
CA LEU A 30 -9.33 24.68 -5.29
C LEU A 30 -9.01 23.73 -6.44
N PRO A 31 -10.00 23.00 -7.01
CA PRO A 31 -9.79 22.12 -8.16
C PRO A 31 -9.07 22.80 -9.32
N GLU A 32 -9.30 24.09 -9.54
CA GLU A 32 -8.68 24.88 -10.59
C GLU A 32 -7.15 24.97 -10.49
N GLN A 33 -6.57 24.77 -9.30
CA GLN A 33 -5.12 24.79 -9.10
C GLN A 33 -4.41 23.65 -9.83
N ILE A 34 -5.14 22.61 -10.25
CA ILE A 34 -4.60 21.54 -11.09
C ILE A 34 -3.98 22.07 -12.40
N LYS A 35 -4.46 23.22 -12.91
CA LYS A 35 -3.94 23.86 -14.13
C LYS A 35 -2.48 24.34 -14.02
N ARG A 36 -1.92 24.33 -12.81
CA ARG A 36 -0.51 24.64 -12.54
C ARG A 36 0.39 23.40 -12.62
N ALA A 37 -0.20 22.22 -12.78
CA ALA A 37 0.53 20.98 -13.00
C ALA A 37 1.18 21.00 -14.39
N HIS A 38 2.35 20.35 -14.48
CA HIS A 38 2.92 19.95 -15.76
C HIS A 38 2.45 18.54 -16.13
N THR A 39 2.20 17.70 -15.11
CA THR A 39 1.69 16.34 -15.28
C THR A 39 0.67 16.05 -14.18
N VAL A 40 -0.44 15.42 -14.55
CA VAL A 40 -1.44 14.88 -13.64
C VAL A 40 -1.34 13.36 -13.68
N VAL A 41 -1.21 12.73 -12.51
CA VAL A 41 -1.22 11.26 -12.41
C VAL A 41 -2.47 10.83 -11.68
N VAL A 42 -3.35 10.12 -12.39
CA VAL A 42 -4.48 9.42 -11.80
C VAL A 42 -3.95 8.09 -11.24
N THR A 43 -4.01 7.95 -9.93
CA THR A 43 -3.41 6.88 -9.14
C THR A 43 -4.45 5.86 -8.70
N LYS A 44 -3.97 4.67 -8.30
CA LYS A 44 -4.79 3.55 -7.81
C LYS A 44 -5.88 3.15 -8.79
N CYS A 45 -5.62 3.29 -10.08
CA CYS A 45 -6.53 2.84 -11.11
C CYS A 45 -6.70 1.32 -11.00
N PRO A 46 -7.90 0.77 -11.24
CA PRO A 46 -8.10 -0.66 -11.39
C PRO A 46 -7.11 -1.24 -12.41
N PRO A 47 -6.51 -2.42 -12.16
CA PRO A 47 -5.61 -3.07 -13.13
C PRO A 47 -6.25 -3.30 -14.50
N GLU A 48 -7.57 -3.43 -14.54
CA GLU A 48 -8.39 -3.73 -15.71
C GLU A 48 -8.87 -2.47 -16.44
N MET A 49 -8.50 -1.27 -15.97
CA MET A 49 -8.87 0.00 -16.59
C MET A 49 -8.40 0.04 -18.05
N ASP A 50 -9.34 0.27 -18.97
CA ASP A 50 -9.08 0.27 -20.41
C ASP A 50 -8.93 1.68 -20.99
N ILE A 51 -8.76 1.77 -22.32
CA ILE A 51 -8.59 3.05 -23.02
C ILE A 51 -9.84 3.92 -22.94
N ALA A 52 -11.05 3.32 -22.91
CA ALA A 52 -12.30 4.07 -22.81
C ALA A 52 -12.46 4.70 -21.42
N ASP A 53 -12.09 3.97 -20.37
CA ASP A 53 -12.03 4.49 -19.00
C ASP A 53 -11.04 5.65 -18.86
N MET A 54 -9.83 5.49 -19.43
CA MET A 54 -8.80 6.55 -19.43
C MET A 54 -9.29 7.80 -20.18
N PHE A 55 -9.90 7.61 -21.35
CA PHE A 55 -10.49 8.70 -22.12
C PHE A 55 -11.58 9.43 -21.32
N LEU A 56 -12.46 8.71 -20.63
CA LEU A 56 -13.48 9.31 -19.77
C LEU A 56 -12.86 10.16 -18.64
N TRP A 57 -11.74 9.70 -18.05
CA TRP A 57 -11.00 10.48 -17.08
C TRP A 57 -10.40 11.76 -17.66
N GLU A 58 -9.81 11.70 -18.85
CA GLU A 58 -9.28 12.89 -19.53
C GLU A 58 -10.40 13.91 -19.82
N GLN A 59 -11.54 13.44 -20.34
CA GLN A 59 -12.73 14.28 -20.58
C GLN A 59 -13.29 14.88 -19.29
N ARG A 60 -13.25 14.12 -18.19
CA ARG A 60 -13.70 14.58 -16.88
C ARG A 60 -12.80 15.68 -16.33
N LEU A 61 -11.49 15.51 -16.43
CA LEU A 61 -10.51 16.45 -15.92
C LEU A 61 -10.49 17.76 -16.73
N LYS A 62 -10.73 17.69 -18.06
CA LYS A 62 -10.70 18.85 -18.97
C LYS A 62 -9.39 19.63 -18.87
N MET A 63 -8.27 18.90 -18.92
CA MET A 63 -6.96 19.51 -18.79
C MET A 63 -6.66 20.44 -19.97
N PRO A 64 -6.08 21.63 -19.71
CA PRO A 64 -5.51 22.48 -20.75
C PRO A 64 -4.48 21.75 -21.60
N ALA A 65 -4.31 22.20 -22.84
CA ALA A 65 -3.24 21.71 -23.72
C ALA A 65 -1.87 21.86 -23.05
N GLY A 66 -1.02 20.84 -23.19
CA GLY A 66 0.33 20.80 -22.63
C GLY A 66 0.44 20.21 -21.23
N ILE A 67 -0.67 19.83 -20.58
CA ILE A 67 -0.65 19.04 -19.34
C ILE A 67 -0.86 17.57 -19.68
N GLU A 68 0.15 16.75 -19.38
CA GLU A 68 0.08 15.31 -19.61
C GLU A 68 -0.74 14.62 -18.50
N VAL A 69 -1.66 13.72 -18.88
CA VAL A 69 -2.40 12.87 -17.95
C VAL A 69 -1.85 11.46 -18.04
N GLN A 70 -1.43 10.90 -16.90
CA GLN A 70 -0.93 9.54 -16.79
C GLN A 70 -1.78 8.74 -15.81
N PHE A 71 -1.83 7.43 -16.01
CA PHE A 71 -2.61 6.52 -15.19
C PHE A 71 -1.68 5.51 -14.53
N THR A 72 -1.84 5.31 -13.23
CA THR A 72 -1.06 4.31 -12.48
C THR A 72 -1.97 3.41 -11.67
N THR A 73 -1.60 2.13 -11.63
CA THR A 73 -2.17 1.15 -10.71
C THR A 73 -1.15 0.80 -9.62
N LEU A 74 -1.62 0.13 -8.56
CA LEU A 74 -0.75 -0.41 -7.51
C LEU A 74 -0.64 -1.91 -7.69
N LYS A 75 0.59 -2.42 -7.68
CA LYS A 75 0.89 -3.85 -7.70
C LYS A 75 1.71 -4.20 -6.46
N TYR A 76 1.44 -5.37 -5.89
CA TYR A 76 2.32 -5.95 -4.88
C TYR A 76 3.44 -6.71 -5.58
N ALA A 77 4.68 -6.42 -5.17
CA ALA A 77 5.86 -7.15 -5.61
C ALA A 77 6.04 -8.44 -4.79
N ASP A 78 7.11 -9.19 -5.07
CA ASP A 78 7.43 -10.41 -4.33
C ASP A 78 7.69 -10.11 -2.84
N PRO A 79 7.32 -11.03 -1.92
CA PRO A 79 7.56 -10.84 -0.50
C PRO A 79 9.04 -10.66 -0.17
N LEU A 80 9.36 -9.61 0.59
CA LEU A 80 10.70 -9.34 1.09
C LEU A 80 10.77 -9.55 2.61
N PRO A 81 11.90 -10.04 3.15
CA PRO A 81 12.01 -10.28 4.58
C PRO A 81 12.04 -8.97 5.36
N VAL A 82 11.33 -8.93 6.49
CA VAL A 82 11.44 -7.81 7.45
C VAL A 82 12.82 -7.84 8.14
N PHE A 83 13.32 -9.05 8.41
CA PHE A 83 14.60 -9.32 9.05
C PHE A 83 15.48 -10.18 8.11
N PRO A 84 16.30 -9.57 7.24
CA PRO A 84 17.00 -10.30 6.19
C PRO A 84 17.98 -11.37 6.68
N GLN A 85 18.58 -11.19 7.87
CA GLN A 85 19.59 -12.10 8.41
C GLN A 85 18.97 -13.42 8.91
N GLU A 86 17.80 -13.36 9.52
CA GLU A 86 17.10 -14.52 10.08
C GLU A 86 16.14 -15.19 9.10
N ALA A 87 15.84 -14.53 7.97
CA ALA A 87 14.81 -14.93 7.03
C ALA A 87 15.02 -16.34 6.44
N ASP A 88 13.93 -17.12 6.46
CA ASP A 88 13.80 -18.38 5.76
C ASP A 88 12.74 -18.25 4.66
N LYS A 89 13.22 -18.13 3.41
CA LYS A 89 12.36 -17.95 2.24
C LYS A 89 11.41 -19.14 1.99
N ARG A 90 11.63 -20.31 2.59
CA ARG A 90 10.73 -21.46 2.47
C ARG A 90 9.32 -21.15 2.97
N TYR A 91 9.17 -20.23 3.93
CA TYR A 91 7.86 -19.80 4.43
C TYR A 91 7.01 -19.08 3.38
N ILE A 92 7.61 -18.47 2.35
CA ILE A 92 6.86 -17.85 1.24
C ILE A 92 5.95 -18.87 0.55
N TYR A 93 6.34 -20.15 0.54
CA TYR A 93 5.57 -21.25 -0.04
C TYR A 93 4.62 -21.94 0.97
N SER A 94 4.47 -21.40 2.18
CA SER A 94 3.53 -21.94 3.15
C SER A 94 2.10 -21.84 2.64
N LYS A 95 1.25 -22.82 2.96
CA LYS A 95 -0.19 -22.78 2.65
C LYS A 95 -0.94 -21.75 3.49
N PHE A 96 -0.41 -21.40 4.66
CA PHE A 96 -1.08 -20.54 5.63
C PHE A 96 -0.28 -19.25 5.83
N ALA A 97 -1.02 -18.14 5.91
CA ALA A 97 -0.47 -16.85 6.29
C ALA A 97 -1.23 -16.27 7.50
N ILE A 98 -0.55 -15.45 8.27
CA ILE A 98 -1.12 -14.62 9.33
C ILE A 98 -0.69 -13.18 9.12
N LEU A 99 -1.60 -12.23 9.32
CA LEU A 99 -1.36 -10.82 9.01
C LEU A 99 -1.05 -10.04 10.29
N LEU A 100 0.01 -9.25 10.26
CA LEU A 100 0.31 -8.27 11.29
C LEU A 100 0.26 -6.89 10.63
N THR A 101 -0.62 -6.01 11.08
CA THR A 101 -0.76 -4.66 10.48
C THR A 101 -0.93 -3.57 11.52
N SER A 102 -0.44 -2.36 11.22
CA SER A 102 -0.66 -1.13 11.98
C SER A 102 -1.03 0.03 11.05
N ILE A 103 -1.93 -0.25 10.10
CA ILE A 103 -2.46 0.71 9.12
C ILE A 103 -3.99 0.85 9.25
N ALA A 104 -4.51 2.02 8.86
CA ALA A 104 -5.94 2.32 8.93
C ALA A 104 -6.86 1.35 8.15
N ASN A 105 -6.39 0.75 7.05
CA ASN A 105 -7.20 -0.19 6.25
C ASN A 105 -6.34 -1.31 5.63
N PRO A 106 -6.26 -2.48 6.28
CA PRO A 106 -5.50 -3.63 5.77
C PRO A 106 -6.21 -4.45 4.69
N ARG A 107 -7.45 -4.08 4.30
CA ARG A 107 -8.28 -4.89 3.40
C ARG A 107 -7.62 -5.16 2.04
N HIS A 108 -6.96 -4.18 1.43
CA HIS A 108 -6.30 -4.37 0.14
C HIS A 108 -5.21 -5.45 0.18
N LEU A 109 -4.37 -5.41 1.23
CA LEU A 109 -3.34 -6.41 1.46
C LEU A 109 -3.98 -7.79 1.67
N ARG A 110 -5.01 -7.87 2.52
CA ARG A 110 -5.73 -9.11 2.79
C ARG A 110 -6.32 -9.71 1.51
N TYR A 111 -7.04 -8.93 0.72
CA TYR A 111 -7.66 -9.41 -0.53
C TYR A 111 -6.64 -9.91 -1.54
N HIS A 112 -5.51 -9.21 -1.70
CA HIS A 112 -4.43 -9.67 -2.56
C HIS A 112 -3.88 -11.04 -2.10
N LEU A 113 -3.68 -11.22 -0.79
CA LEU A 113 -3.12 -12.44 -0.21
C LEU A 113 -4.05 -13.66 -0.28
N LEU A 114 -5.36 -13.46 -0.35
CA LEU A 114 -6.34 -14.57 -0.43
C LEU A 114 -6.18 -15.42 -1.69
N SER A 115 -5.58 -14.88 -2.75
CA SER A 115 -5.27 -15.63 -3.98
C SER A 115 -4.10 -16.61 -3.81
N PHE A 116 -3.29 -16.45 -2.76
CA PHE A 116 -2.06 -17.21 -2.56
C PHE A 116 -2.06 -18.05 -1.27
N TYR A 117 -2.75 -17.58 -0.22
CA TYR A 117 -2.67 -18.16 1.13
C TYR A 117 -4.04 -18.34 1.76
N LYS A 118 -4.16 -19.38 2.61
CA LYS A 118 -5.24 -19.45 3.59
C LYS A 118 -4.87 -18.59 4.80
N ILE A 119 -5.50 -17.42 4.93
CA ILE A 119 -5.27 -16.52 6.05
C ILE A 119 -5.93 -17.08 7.31
N SER A 120 -5.13 -17.42 8.33
CA SER A 120 -5.62 -18.10 9.55
C SER A 120 -5.75 -17.20 10.78
N SER A 121 -5.18 -15.99 10.77
CA SER A 121 -5.30 -15.03 11.87
C SER A 121 -4.82 -13.65 11.46
N ASP A 122 -5.36 -12.63 12.13
CA ASP A 122 -4.91 -11.24 12.03
C ASP A 122 -4.49 -10.73 13.42
N LEU A 123 -3.44 -9.92 13.47
CA LEU A 123 -3.00 -9.15 14.62
C LEU A 123 -2.91 -7.68 14.23
N GLU A 124 -3.93 -6.93 14.60
CA GLU A 124 -4.05 -5.51 14.28
C GLU A 124 -3.60 -4.64 15.46
N PHE A 125 -2.84 -3.60 15.12
CA PHE A 125 -2.46 -2.51 16.03
C PHE A 125 -3.06 -1.20 15.52
N ARG A 126 -2.97 -0.14 16.35
CA ARG A 126 -3.45 1.19 15.97
C ARG A 126 -2.70 1.71 14.74
N ASP A 127 -3.36 2.53 13.93
CA ASP A 127 -2.73 3.17 12.78
C ASP A 127 -1.47 3.94 13.21
N HIS A 128 -0.38 3.78 12.48
CA HIS A 128 0.93 4.33 12.80
C HIS A 128 1.53 3.88 14.15
N HIS A 129 1.18 2.69 14.65
CA HIS A 129 1.72 2.17 15.92
C HIS A 129 3.26 2.05 15.89
N ASN A 130 3.91 2.60 16.92
CA ASN A 130 5.34 2.42 17.18
C ASN A 130 5.52 1.17 18.04
N PHE A 131 6.08 0.12 17.46
CA PHE A 131 6.26 -1.16 18.15
C PHE A 131 7.26 -1.05 19.29
N SER A 132 6.86 -1.57 20.45
CA SER A 132 7.65 -1.60 21.68
C SER A 132 8.10 -3.01 22.03
N ASN A 133 9.06 -3.14 22.96
CA ASN A 133 9.48 -4.46 23.48
C ASN A 133 8.33 -5.25 24.11
N ARG A 134 7.28 -4.58 24.64
CA ARG A 134 6.08 -5.28 25.14
C ARG A 134 5.28 -5.92 24.00
N ASP A 135 5.26 -5.27 22.84
CA ASP A 135 4.60 -5.79 21.65
C ASP A 135 5.32 -7.04 21.11
N ALA A 136 6.64 -7.13 21.23
CA ALA A 136 7.38 -8.35 20.87
C ALA A 136 6.83 -9.59 21.59
N GLY A 137 6.51 -9.47 22.88
CA GLY A 137 5.88 -10.56 23.64
C GLY A 137 4.48 -10.91 23.14
N LYS A 138 3.67 -9.92 22.74
CA LYS A 138 2.34 -10.12 22.15
C LYS A 138 2.44 -10.81 20.78
N ILE A 139 3.32 -10.31 19.92
CA ILE A 139 3.58 -10.87 18.58
C ILE A 139 4.08 -12.31 18.69
N LYS A 140 5.03 -12.58 19.60
CA LYS A 140 5.52 -13.95 19.86
C LYS A 140 4.38 -14.90 20.21
N ARG A 141 3.58 -14.58 21.24
CA ARG A 141 2.49 -15.46 21.68
C ARG A 141 1.45 -15.70 20.59
N TRP A 142 1.17 -14.67 19.80
CA TRP A 142 0.27 -14.77 18.65
C TRP A 142 0.86 -15.69 17.56
N ALA A 143 2.11 -15.45 17.17
CA ALA A 143 2.79 -16.20 16.13
C ALA A 143 2.94 -17.69 16.49
N LEU A 144 3.22 -18.02 17.74
CA LEU A 144 3.39 -19.41 18.21
C LEU A 144 2.13 -20.27 18.05
N LYS A 145 0.94 -19.68 18.07
CA LYS A 145 -0.32 -20.40 17.78
C LYS A 145 -0.41 -20.86 16.32
N HIS A 146 0.46 -20.33 15.46
CA HIS A 146 0.51 -20.57 14.03
C HIS A 146 1.96 -20.77 13.57
N ASN A 147 2.72 -21.64 14.24
CA ASN A 147 4.17 -21.79 14.06
C ASN A 147 4.66 -22.08 12.63
N LYS A 148 3.82 -22.66 11.76
CA LYS A 148 4.15 -22.94 10.34
C LYS A 148 3.63 -21.88 9.35
N ALA A 149 2.89 -20.88 9.81
CA ALA A 149 2.32 -19.87 8.94
C ALA A 149 3.35 -18.78 8.61
N LEU A 150 3.31 -18.29 7.37
CA LEU A 150 4.00 -17.08 6.97
C LEU A 150 3.40 -15.88 7.69
N ILE A 151 4.24 -15.01 8.26
CA ILE A 151 3.79 -13.74 8.85
C ILE A 151 3.94 -12.67 7.78
N ILE A 152 2.84 -12.05 7.37
CA ILE A 152 2.84 -10.99 6.37
C ILE A 152 2.46 -9.66 7.00
N THR A 153 3.18 -8.61 6.65
CA THR A 153 2.89 -7.23 7.05
C THR A 153 2.97 -6.27 5.85
N THR A 154 2.69 -4.99 6.07
CA THR A 154 2.85 -3.95 5.05
C THR A 154 4.30 -3.44 5.03
N GLU A 155 4.75 -2.89 3.90
CA GLU A 155 6.07 -2.26 3.82
C GLU A 155 6.28 -1.14 4.86
N LYS A 156 5.23 -0.33 5.12
CA LYS A 156 5.28 0.72 6.14
C LYS A 156 5.45 0.19 7.55
N ASP A 157 4.80 -0.93 7.86
CA ASP A 157 4.88 -1.55 9.17
C ASP A 157 6.20 -2.31 9.34
N ALA A 158 6.71 -2.93 8.27
CA ALA A 158 8.02 -3.57 8.22
C ALA A 158 9.14 -2.62 8.63
N GLN A 159 9.11 -1.36 8.15
CA GLN A 159 10.09 -0.34 8.54
C GLN A 159 10.11 -0.06 10.05
N ARG A 160 8.97 -0.20 10.73
CA ARG A 160 8.87 -0.01 12.19
C ARG A 160 9.20 -1.30 12.94
N LEU A 161 8.78 -2.45 12.40
CA LEU A 161 9.03 -3.77 12.96
C LEU A 161 10.51 -4.14 12.93
N SER A 162 11.25 -3.74 11.90
CA SER A 162 12.68 -4.04 11.77
C SER A 162 13.52 -3.48 12.92
N ALA A 163 13.04 -2.44 13.60
CA ALA A 163 13.67 -1.89 14.81
C ALA A 163 13.45 -2.75 16.07
N LEU A 164 12.56 -3.74 16.03
CA LEU A 164 12.16 -4.54 17.19
C LEU A 164 13.10 -5.74 17.41
N THR A 165 14.22 -5.50 18.11
CA THR A 165 15.30 -6.49 18.31
C THR A 165 14.93 -7.68 19.19
N GLN A 166 13.92 -7.54 20.06
CA GLN A 166 13.52 -8.56 21.05
C GLN A 166 12.59 -9.65 20.49
N LEU A 167 12.30 -9.63 19.18
CA LEU A 167 11.56 -10.70 18.52
C LEU A 167 12.43 -11.97 18.46
N PRO A 168 11.88 -13.16 18.79
CA PRO A 168 12.63 -14.42 18.60
C PRO A 168 12.91 -14.70 17.13
N ASP A 169 14.04 -15.33 16.84
CA ASP A 169 14.46 -15.65 15.46
C ASP A 169 13.46 -16.57 14.73
N GLU A 170 12.77 -17.47 15.46
CA GLU A 170 11.66 -18.28 14.91
C GLU A 170 10.51 -17.41 14.35
N VAL A 171 10.28 -16.24 14.94
CA VAL A 171 9.25 -15.30 14.46
C VAL A 171 9.81 -14.45 13.32
N LYS A 172 11.05 -13.95 13.47
CA LYS A 172 11.71 -13.13 12.44
C LYS A 172 11.90 -13.87 11.13
N SER A 173 12.31 -15.14 11.20
CA SER A 173 12.61 -15.99 10.04
C SER A 173 11.45 -16.17 9.07
N ARG A 174 10.21 -16.00 9.55
CA ARG A 174 9.00 -16.13 8.74
C ARG A 174 8.22 -14.83 8.60
N MET A 175 8.83 -13.69 8.90
CA MET A 175 8.20 -12.38 8.78
C MET A 175 8.63 -11.66 7.51
N PHE A 176 7.66 -11.46 6.63
CA PHE A 176 7.83 -10.84 5.33
C PHE A 176 6.85 -9.68 5.16
N TYR A 177 7.19 -8.76 4.28
CA TYR A 177 6.30 -7.70 3.84
C TYR A 177 6.14 -7.76 2.32
N LEU A 178 5.01 -7.25 1.84
CA LEU A 178 4.77 -7.08 0.41
C LEU A 178 5.08 -5.63 0.02
N PRO A 179 6.14 -5.38 -0.76
CA PRO A 179 6.40 -4.05 -1.32
C PRO A 179 5.26 -3.64 -2.26
N VAL A 180 4.97 -2.35 -2.30
CA VAL A 180 3.96 -1.80 -3.21
C VAL A 180 4.63 -0.97 -4.29
N GLU A 181 4.39 -1.34 -5.54
CA GLU A 181 4.90 -0.65 -6.71
C GLU A 181 3.78 0.12 -7.42
N ALA A 182 4.08 1.36 -7.81
CA ALA A 182 3.23 2.11 -8.73
C ALA A 182 3.65 1.78 -10.15
N VAL A 183 2.72 1.23 -10.94
CA VAL A 183 2.96 0.83 -12.33
C VAL A 183 2.12 1.70 -13.25
N LEU A 184 2.74 2.25 -14.29
CA LEU A 184 2.02 2.98 -15.34
C LEU A 184 1.13 2.02 -16.13
N LEU A 185 -0.14 2.38 -16.26
CA LEU A 185 -1.03 1.78 -17.23
C LEU A 185 -0.68 2.40 -18.58
N ARG A 186 -0.13 1.60 -19.51
CA ARG A 186 0.23 2.09 -20.84
C ARG A 186 -1.02 2.18 -21.70
N SER A 187 -1.33 3.38 -22.19
CA SER A 187 -2.05 3.50 -23.46
C SER A 187 -1.10 3.07 -24.58
N ARG A 188 -1.59 2.26 -25.52
CA ARG A 188 -0.86 1.98 -26.76
C ARG A 188 -0.93 3.17 -27.69
#